data_AF-A0A6C0I4B1-F1
#
_entry.id   AF-A0A6C0I4B1-F1
#
_cell.length_a   1.000
_cell.length_b   1.000
_cell.length_c   1.000
_cell.angle_alpha   90.00
_cell.angle_beta   90.00
_cell.angle_gamma   90.00
#
_symmetry.space_group_name_H-M   'P 1'
#
loop_
_entity.id
_entity.type
_entity.pdbx_description
1 polymer ?
#
loop_
_entity_poly.entity_id
_entity_poly.type
_entity_poly.pdbx_seq_one_letter_code
_entity_poly.pdbx_strand_id
1 'polypeptide(L)'
;MEKIITLASLITFLFCILKMLEMRYSDEEEQRPIKQLALDATFVFICSFVGGFTYFRLDHSIGDFFNILTETKTLNPSVTQIFTDEPGF
;
A
#
# COMPACT_ATOMS: atom_id res chain seq x y z
N MET A 1 2.05 -2.81 -8.72
CA MET A 1 2.81 -1.54 -8.63
C MET A 1 1.95 -0.34 -8.95
N GLU A 2 1.23 -0.33 -10.08
CA GLU A 2 0.33 0.77 -10.47
C GLU A 2 -0.65 1.18 -9.35
N LYS A 3 -1.35 0.22 -8.74
CA LYS A 3 -2.28 0.47 -7.61
C LYS A 3 -1.63 1.17 -6.41
N ILE A 4 -0.37 0.87 -6.12
CA ILE A 4 0.37 1.45 -4.99
C ILE A 4 0.71 2.92 -5.29
N ILE A 5 1.13 3.20 -6.52
CA ILE A 5 1.46 4.55 -6.99
C ILE A 5 0.21 5.42 -7.00
N THR A 6 -0.92 4.89 -7.48
CA THR A 6 -2.21 5.62 -7.47
C THR A 6 -2.67 5.94 -6.05
N LEU A 7 -2.56 4.98 -5.12
CA LEU A 7 -2.92 5.19 -3.71
C LEU A 7 -2.01 6.23 -3.05
N ALA A 8 -0.69 6.13 -3.27
CA ALA A 8 0.28 7.04 -2.68
C ALA A 8 0.10 8.47 -3.20
N SER A 9 -0.13 8.62 -4.51
CA SER A 9 -0.45 9.90 -5.13
C SER A 9 -1.72 10.53 -4.51
N LEU A 10 -2.79 9.74 -4.38
CA LEU A 10 -4.04 10.19 -3.76
C LEU A 10 -3.83 10.68 -2.32
N ILE A 11 -3.11 9.92 -1.50
CA ILE A 11 -2.84 10.26 -0.10
C ILE A 11 -2.04 11.55 -0.01
N THR A 12 -1.01 11.72 -0.84
CA THR A 12 -0.22 12.96 -0.86
C THR A 12 -1.00 14.17 -1.33
N PHE A 13 -1.85 14.01 -2.35
CA PHE A 13 -2.69 15.08 -2.85
C PHE A 13 -3.67 15.55 -1.78
N LEU A 14 -4.30 14.61 -1.08
CA LEU A 14 -5.24 14.90 0.00
C LEU A 14 -4.53 15.55 1.21
N PHE A 15 -3.32 15.09 1.55
CA PHE A 15 -2.47 15.73 2.55
C PHE A 15 -2.12 17.19 2.18
N CYS A 16 -1.74 17.45 0.93
CA CYS A 16 -1.46 18.80 0.45
C CYS A 16 -2.69 19.72 0.58
N ILE A 17 -3.89 19.25 0.24
CA ILE A 17 -5.13 20.02 0.40
C ILE A 17 -5.38 20.35 1.87
N LEU A 18 -5.29 19.36 2.76
CA LEU A 18 -5.49 19.57 4.19
C LEU A 18 -4.47 20.55 4.77
N LYS A 19 -3.21 20.44 4.37
CA LYS A 19 -2.13 21.33 4.83
C LYS A 19 -2.29 22.75 4.29
N MET A 20 -2.75 22.90 3.05
CA MET A 20 -3.13 24.22 2.50
C MET A 20 -4.32 24.83 3.24
N LEU A 21 -5.28 24.01 3.66
CA LEU A 21 -6.42 24.46 4.46
C LEU A 21 -5.97 24.89 5.87
N GLU A 22 -5.09 24.12 6.51
CA GLU A 22 -4.45 24.47 7.80
C GLU A 22 -3.74 25.82 7.71
N MET A 23 -2.95 26.05 6.66
CA MET A 23 -2.25 27.33 6.42
C MET A 23 -3.19 28.50 6.12
N ARG A 24 -4.41 28.24 5.64
CA ARG A 24 -5.40 29.29 5.34
C ARG A 24 -6.22 29.71 6.56
N TYR A 25 -6.42 28.81 7.53
CA TYR A 25 -7.21 29.07 8.74
C TYR A 25 -6.37 29.39 9.98
N SER A 26 -5.05 29.15 9.92
CA SER A 26 -4.14 29.57 10.98
C SER A 26 -3.71 31.00 10.69
N ASP A 27 -4.21 31.98 11.45
CA ASP A 27 -3.84 33.41 11.40
C ASP A 27 -2.39 33.68 11.87
N GLU A 28 -1.51 32.68 11.80
CA GLU A 28 -0.07 32.81 12.00
C GLU A 28 0.56 33.14 10.63
N GLU A 29 0.40 34.40 10.20
CA GLU A 29 0.86 34.95 8.93
C GLU A 29 2.37 34.74 8.66
N GLU A 30 3.16 34.32 9.64
CA GLU A 30 4.61 34.46 9.54
C GLU A 30 5.37 33.22 9.01
N GLN A 31 5.28 31.98 9.53
CA GLN A 31 6.41 31.05 9.29
C GLN A 31 6.09 29.55 9.16
N ARG A 32 5.34 29.16 8.12
CA ARG A 32 5.63 27.86 7.48
C ARG A 32 6.15 28.10 6.08
N PRO A 33 7.49 28.18 5.89
CA PRO A 33 8.06 28.34 4.56
C PRO A 33 7.53 27.24 3.65
N ILE A 34 7.12 27.58 2.43
CA ILE A 34 6.64 26.65 1.39
C ILE A 34 7.62 25.46 1.20
N LYS A 35 8.89 25.67 1.53
CA LYS A 35 9.92 24.62 1.60
C LYS A 35 9.60 23.49 2.59
N GLN A 36 9.09 23.80 3.78
CA GLN A 36 8.66 22.79 4.76
C GLN A 36 7.45 22.01 4.28
N LEU A 37 6.50 22.67 3.61
CA LEU A 37 5.34 22.00 3.01
C LEU A 37 5.76 20.95 1.96
N ALA A 38 6.70 21.30 1.08
CA ALA A 38 7.21 20.35 0.08
C ALA A 38 7.95 19.16 0.72
N LEU A 39 8.67 19.41 1.82
CA LEU A 39 9.42 18.40 2.55
C LEU A 39 8.48 17.43 3.28
N ASP A 40 7.46 17.97 3.96
CA ASP A 40 6.38 17.19 4.59
C ASP A 40 5.63 16.33 3.55
N ALA A 41 5.26 16.91 2.40
CA ALA A 41 4.60 16.17 1.33
C ALA A 41 5.47 15.03 0.78
N THR A 42 6.78 15.25 0.66
CA THR A 42 7.74 14.21 0.24
C THR A 42 7.85 13.09 1.27
N PHE A 43 7.89 13.42 2.57
CA PHE A 43 7.88 12.41 3.62
C PHE A 43 6.59 11.59 3.64
N VAL A 44 5.43 12.24 3.47
CA VAL A 44 4.14 11.55 3.40
C VAL A 44 4.08 10.64 2.18
N PHE A 45 4.61 11.07 1.03
CA PHE A 45 4.72 10.22 -0.16
C PHE A 45 5.53 8.95 0.11
N ILE A 46 6.72 9.12 0.70
CA ILE A 46 7.62 8.01 0.98
C ILE A 46 7.02 7.05 2.01
N CYS A 47 6.47 7.57 3.12
CA CYS A 47 5.79 6.75 4.12
C CYS A 47 4.61 5.97 3.53
N SER A 48 3.78 6.64 2.74
CA SER A 48 2.65 6.02 2.05
C SER A 48 3.10 4.94 1.06
N PHE A 49 4.15 5.21 0.28
CA PHE A 49 4.69 4.27 -0.68
C PHE A 49 5.28 3.03 -0.01
N VAL A 50 6.08 3.21 1.06
CA VAL A 50 6.67 2.11 1.83
C VAL A 50 5.60 1.30 2.55
N GLY A 51 4.60 1.96 3.16
CA GLY A 51 3.46 1.30 3.79
C GLY A 51 2.64 0.49 2.79
N GLY A 52 2.32 1.07 1.64
CA GLY A 52 1.61 0.39 0.55
C GLY A 52 2.41 -0.79 -0.01
N PHE A 53 3.71 -0.63 -0.22
CA PHE A 53 4.59 -1.72 -0.69
C PHE A 53 4.64 -2.88 0.31
N THR A 54 4.76 -2.56 1.60
CA THR A 54 4.78 -3.56 2.68
C THR A 54 3.43 -4.28 2.77
N TYR A 55 2.32 -3.54 2.70
CA TYR A 55 0.98 -4.12 2.71
C TYR A 55 0.77 -5.08 1.53
N PHE A 56 1.08 -4.68 0.30
CA PHE A 56 0.93 -5.57 -0.86
C PHE A 56 1.84 -6.80 -0.83
N ARG A 57 3.00 -6.72 -0.18
CA ARG A 57 3.83 -7.92 0.06
C ARG A 57 3.23 -8.84 1.12
N LEU A 58 2.63 -8.27 2.16
CA LEU A 58 2.06 -9.03 3.27
C LEU A 58 0.65 -9.54 2.97
N ASP A 59 -0.10 -8.92 2.05
CA ASP A 59 -1.47 -9.26 1.68
C ASP A 59 -1.61 -10.75 1.33
N HIS A 60 -0.70 -11.27 0.51
CA HIS A 60 -0.66 -12.69 0.15
C HIS A 60 -0.33 -13.59 1.36
N SER A 61 0.68 -13.22 2.14
CA SER A 61 1.13 -14.01 3.30
C SER A 61 0.11 -14.05 4.44
N ILE A 62 -0.60 -12.94 4.65
CA ILE A 62 -1.64 -12.81 5.67
C ILE A 62 -2.89 -13.55 5.20
N GLY A 63 -3.28 -13.40 3.93
CA GLY A 63 -4.39 -14.15 3.34
C GLY A 63 -4.18 -15.67 3.45
N ASP A 64 -2.98 -16.15 3.14
CA ASP A 64 -2.63 -17.57 3.27
C ASP A 64 -2.63 -18.05 4.72
N PHE A 65 -2.09 -17.25 5.65
CA PHE A 65 -2.11 -17.59 7.08
C PHE A 65 -3.55 -17.70 7.61
N PHE A 66 -4.42 -16.75 7.28
CA PHE A 66 -5.83 -16.79 7.68
C PHE A 66 -6.61 -17.91 6.98
N ASN A 67 -6.28 -18.24 5.72
CA ASN A 67 -6.86 -19.38 5.01
C ASN A 67 -6.46 -20.72 5.64
N ILE A 68 -5.22 -20.86 6.13
CA ILE A 68 -4.75 -22.04 6.87
C ILE A 68 -5.48 -22.17 8.21
N LEU A 69 -5.61 -21.08 8.95
CA LEU A 69 -6.29 -21.08 10.25
C LEU A 69 -7.80 -21.28 10.17
N THR A 70 -8.43 -20.84 9.07
CA THR A 70 -9.90 -20.89 8.87
C THR A 70 -10.31 -22.09 8.00
N GLU A 71 -9.38 -23.01 7.72
CA GLU A 71 -9.59 -24.25 6.96
C GLU A 71 -10.31 -24.07 5.59
N THR A 72 -10.24 -22.87 5.01
CA THR A 72 -10.83 -22.57 3.69
C THR A 72 -9.86 -22.96 2.59
N LYS A 73 -9.53 -24.26 2.51
CA LYS A 73 -8.62 -24.81 1.50
C LYS A 73 -9.33 -24.87 0.14
N THR A 74 -9.38 -23.78 -0.61
CA THR A 74 -9.49 -23.89 -2.08
C THR A 74 -8.09 -24.09 -2.62
N LEU A 75 -7.66 -25.36 -2.67
CA LEU A 75 -6.39 -25.74 -3.29
C LEU A 75 -6.39 -25.18 -4.72
N ASN A 76 -5.51 -24.22 -4.98
CA ASN A 76 -5.35 -23.67 -6.32
C ASN A 76 -4.81 -24.81 -7.23
N PRO A 77 -5.58 -25.30 -8.20
CA PRO A 77 -5.21 -26.47 -9.00
C PRO A 77 -3.97 -26.24 -9.87
N SER A 78 -3.48 -25.01 -9.96
CA SER A 78 -2.25 -24.66 -10.70
C SER A 78 -0.95 -24.96 -9.95
N VAL A 79 -0.99 -25.26 -8.65
CA VAL A 79 0.21 -25.58 -7.83
C VAL A 79 0.32 -27.06 -7.50
N THR A 80 -0.77 -27.82 -7.62
CA THR A 80 -0.72 -29.28 -7.47
C THR A 80 -0.10 -29.88 -8.73
N GLN A 81 1.16 -30.29 -8.61
CA GLN A 81 1.82 -31.14 -9.61
C GLN A 81 1.06 -32.48 -9.65
N ILE A 82 0.23 -32.66 -10.68
CA ILE A 82 -0.44 -33.92 -10.94
C ILE A 82 0.63 -34.84 -11.53
N PHE A 83 1.21 -35.69 -10.69
CA PHE A 83 2.06 -36.79 -11.12
C PHE A 83 1.20 -37.87 -11.78
N THR A 84 0.64 -37.57 -12.96
CA THR A 84 0.07 -38.56 -13.87
C THR A 84 1.04 -38.76 -15.01
N ASP A 85 2.26 -39.21 -14.69
CA ASP A 85 2.98 -40.00 -15.67
C ASP A 85 2.19 -41.31 -15.81
N GLU A 86 1.73 -41.55 -17.03
CA GLU A 86 1.03 -42.76 -17.44
C GLU A 86 1.87 -43.97 -16.97
N PRO A 87 1.31 -44.92 -16.21
CA PRO A 87 2.10 -46.06 -15.78
C PRO A 87 2.49 -46.84 -17.02
N GLY A 88 3.79 -46.78 -17.37
CA GLY A 88 4.36 -47.55 -18.45
C GLY A 88 4.29 -49.04 -18.13
N PHE A 89 3.17 -49.66 -18.48
CA PHE A 89 2.98 -51.11 -18.60
C PHE A 89 2.39 -51.41 -19.97
#